data_AF-A0A6J8AHJ2-F1
#
_entry.id   AF-A0A6J8AHJ2-F1
#
_cell.length_a   1.000
_cell.length_b   1.000
_cell.length_c   1.000
_cell.angle_alpha   90.00
_cell.angle_beta   90.00
_cell.angle_gamma   90.00
#
_symmetry.space_group_name_H-M   'P 1'
#
loop_
_entity.id
_entity.type
_entity.pdbx_description
1 polymer ?
#
loop_
_entity_poly.entity_id
_entity_poly.type
_entity_poly.pdbx_seq_one_letter_code
_entity_poly.pdbx_strand_id
1 'polypeptide(L)'
;MMMIYWFCLLPAIVGALDVIPMVQVTNTGNGGFNGHFIFNLTENLVGWKIQIDFSKAVTGLTSPVGIEYVKDSSNETVHYLVNKDHTGIQTTNRQFDVMIKGTTKDGNVPSAQAYLQNMGHDNFKPPIPSNTDGTKYNYDEVLMKSIMFYLAQRSGKLPANNPIPWREDSALNDRGQNGEDLTGGWYDAGDHVKFGLPQASAVTLLTWGLLQYKDAYNASGQLDDMYDCVRWSLEWLLKCHTGKNELYIQVGDGNLDHNFWGRPEDMTMDRPSFKVTSDKPGSDVAGEYAAAMAVASIVFKDQDPTFSAKLLNHSKEIYTFGKTYPGLFRDSVKGAGYGTSDYKDEMSVGAGMLYLATNNSQYLTDAESFHQHGNQWGQSWENKYTASMITKKDVYKQDIETTFGNWLPGATGPSAVPYTPKGLAYRTKWGSLRHAANQAFLALIAAEAGVNPTDYRKWAKSQIGYILGDTGRSYVVGFGVNPPTHEHHRAASCPVIPATCSHDFLDMKYPNPHVLYGALVGGPGQNDEYDDVRTDYVRNEVALDYNAGFQGAVAGNEVKFRMYGILVKLSLDFNEYHIRTALEYVCSLEVLSVHNFI
;
A
#
# COMPACT_ATOMS: atom_id res chain seq x y z
N MET A 1 8.67 12.93 -28.84
CA MET A 1 7.64 13.75 -29.52
C MET A 1 6.35 13.57 -28.71
N MET A 2 6.16 14.40 -27.69
CA MET A 2 5.07 14.29 -26.71
C MET A 2 3.76 14.78 -27.32
N MET A 3 2.79 13.88 -27.45
CA MET A 3 1.43 14.24 -27.81
C MET A 3 0.70 14.69 -26.54
N ILE A 4 0.54 16.01 -26.43
CA ILE A 4 -0.29 16.68 -25.44
C ILE A 4 -1.75 16.36 -25.78
N TYR A 5 -2.38 15.46 -25.03
CA TYR A 5 -3.84 15.35 -24.98
C TYR A 5 -4.32 16.04 -23.70
N TRP A 6 -4.55 17.34 -23.83
CA TRP A 6 -5.45 18.09 -22.96
C TRP A 6 -6.82 18.08 -23.64
N PHE A 7 -7.80 17.38 -23.07
CA PHE A 7 -9.21 17.67 -23.29
C PHE A 7 -10.00 17.34 -22.02
N CYS A 8 -10.67 18.38 -21.52
CA CYS A 8 -11.82 18.41 -20.62
C CYS A 8 -12.22 17.09 -19.94
N LEU A 9 -12.01 17.04 -18.62
CA LEU A 9 -12.84 16.24 -17.70
C LEU A 9 -14.29 16.77 -17.77
N LEU A 10 -15.03 16.39 -18.80
CA LEU A 10 -16.47 16.19 -18.70
C LEU A 10 -16.67 14.95 -17.80
N PRO A 11 -17.65 14.94 -16.88
CA PRO A 11 -17.92 13.77 -16.07
C PRO A 11 -18.35 12.64 -17.02
N ALA A 12 -17.46 11.70 -17.24
CA ALA A 12 -17.71 10.54 -18.06
C ALA A 12 -18.75 9.66 -17.36
N ILE A 13 -19.94 9.62 -17.97
CA ILE A 13 -20.94 8.56 -17.88
C ILE A 13 -21.43 8.31 -16.44
N VAL A 14 -22.23 9.27 -15.97
CA VAL A 14 -23.27 8.99 -14.98
C VAL A 14 -24.23 7.99 -15.65
N GLY A 15 -24.19 6.71 -15.23
CA GLY A 15 -25.24 5.75 -15.62
C GLY A 15 -26.60 6.38 -15.36
N ALA A 16 -27.55 6.23 -16.29
CA ALA A 16 -28.82 6.94 -16.30
C ALA A 16 -29.45 6.96 -14.88
N LEU A 17 -29.27 8.08 -14.17
CA LEU A 17 -29.89 8.29 -12.88
C LEU A 17 -31.37 8.50 -13.17
N ASP A 18 -32.23 7.70 -12.55
CA ASP A 18 -33.67 7.91 -12.62
C ASP A 18 -33.98 9.34 -12.19
N VAL A 19 -34.53 10.12 -13.13
CA VAL A 19 -34.92 11.51 -12.87
C VAL A 19 -36.24 11.47 -12.12
N ILE A 20 -36.22 11.78 -10.83
CA ILE A 20 -37.41 11.70 -9.98
C ILE A 20 -38.07 13.08 -9.90
N PRO A 21 -39.32 13.25 -10.39
CA PRO A 21 -40.03 14.51 -10.25
C PRO A 21 -40.47 14.71 -8.80
N MET A 22 -40.52 15.98 -8.38
CA MET A 22 -41.14 16.34 -7.10
C MET A 22 -42.65 16.07 -7.14
N VAL A 23 -43.15 15.29 -6.19
CA VAL A 23 -44.55 14.90 -6.05
C VAL A 23 -45.13 15.35 -4.70
N GLN A 24 -46.44 15.16 -4.51
CA GLN A 24 -47.17 15.47 -3.26
C GLN A 24 -46.94 16.91 -2.75
N VAL A 25 -46.90 17.86 -3.69
CA VAL A 25 -46.54 19.24 -3.41
C VAL A 25 -47.65 19.96 -2.66
N THR A 26 -47.33 20.52 -1.49
CA THR A 26 -48.27 21.30 -0.66
C THR A 26 -47.77 22.73 -0.48
N ASN A 27 -48.61 23.72 -0.80
CA ASN A 27 -48.31 25.14 -0.56
C ASN A 27 -48.65 25.49 0.89
N THR A 28 -47.70 26.04 1.64
CA THR A 28 -47.86 26.39 3.06
C THR A 28 -48.06 27.88 3.31
N GLY A 29 -48.18 28.69 2.24
CA GLY A 29 -48.35 30.14 2.29
C GLY A 29 -47.02 30.89 2.37
N ASN A 30 -47.03 32.20 2.04
CA ASN A 30 -45.85 33.07 2.06
C ASN A 30 -44.63 32.53 1.28
N GLY A 31 -44.86 31.84 0.16
CA GLY A 31 -43.82 31.21 -0.65
C GLY A 31 -43.27 29.88 -0.11
N GLY A 32 -43.80 29.38 1.00
CA GLY A 32 -43.45 28.08 1.57
C GLY A 32 -44.08 26.91 0.82
N PHE A 33 -43.36 25.80 0.74
CA PHE A 33 -43.88 24.54 0.19
C PHE A 33 -43.28 23.31 0.86
N ASN A 34 -44.00 22.19 0.83
CA ASN A 34 -43.41 20.86 1.04
C ASN A 34 -43.50 20.06 -0.27
N GLY A 35 -42.51 19.21 -0.53
CA GLY A 35 -42.48 18.31 -1.67
C GLY A 35 -41.79 17.00 -1.32
N HIS A 36 -42.09 15.96 -2.09
CA HIS A 36 -41.56 14.62 -1.88
C HIS A 36 -40.83 14.14 -3.14
N PHE A 37 -39.73 13.44 -2.96
CA PHE A 37 -39.06 12.67 -4.01
C PHE A 37 -39.05 11.20 -3.60
N ILE A 38 -39.69 10.35 -4.42
CA ILE A 38 -39.87 8.94 -4.11
C ILE A 38 -38.96 8.12 -5.02
N PHE A 39 -37.84 7.65 -4.47
CA PHE A 39 -36.87 6.81 -5.18
C PHE A 39 -37.20 5.33 -4.97
N ASN A 40 -37.15 4.53 -6.03
CA ASN A 40 -37.23 3.08 -5.92
C ASN A 40 -35.80 2.53 -5.84
N LEU A 41 -35.42 2.02 -4.67
CA LEU A 41 -34.05 1.54 -4.47
C LEU A 41 -33.89 0.11 -4.98
N THR A 42 -32.90 -0.11 -5.84
CA THR A 42 -32.50 -1.43 -6.34
C THR A 42 -31.36 -2.05 -5.54
N GLU A 43 -30.71 -1.26 -4.68
CA GLU A 43 -29.57 -1.65 -3.86
C GLU A 43 -29.56 -0.90 -2.52
N ASN A 44 -28.73 -1.36 -1.58
CA ASN A 44 -28.55 -0.67 -0.30
C ASN A 44 -27.62 0.54 -0.49
N LEU A 45 -27.88 1.61 0.28
CA LEU A 45 -27.12 2.86 0.19
C LEU A 45 -26.41 3.12 1.52
N VAL A 46 -25.12 2.81 1.62
CA VAL A 46 -24.31 3.10 2.83
C VAL A 46 -23.88 4.56 2.92
N GLY A 47 -23.86 5.25 1.77
CA GLY A 47 -23.77 6.70 1.66
C GLY A 47 -24.49 7.14 0.38
N TRP A 48 -25.11 8.31 0.38
CA TRP A 48 -25.86 8.81 -0.77
C TRP A 48 -25.87 10.34 -0.84
N LYS A 49 -25.95 10.86 -2.08
CA LYS A 49 -26.15 12.27 -2.38
C LYS A 49 -27.39 12.43 -3.26
N ILE A 50 -28.30 13.33 -2.91
CA ILE A 50 -29.38 13.75 -3.79
C ILE A 50 -29.08 15.15 -4.28
N GLN A 51 -28.99 15.32 -5.60
CA GLN A 51 -29.05 16.62 -6.24
C GLN A 51 -30.52 16.95 -6.53
N ILE A 52 -30.96 18.16 -6.19
CA ILE A 52 -32.29 18.69 -6.50
C ILE A 52 -32.15 19.91 -7.37
N ASP A 53 -32.79 19.86 -8.54
CA ASP A 53 -32.84 20.95 -9.51
C ASP A 53 -34.23 21.56 -9.50
N PHE A 54 -34.34 22.79 -9.00
CA PHE A 54 -35.57 23.57 -9.02
C PHE A 54 -35.67 24.40 -10.30
N SER A 55 -36.89 24.64 -10.80
CA SER A 55 -37.12 25.54 -11.93
C SER A 55 -36.92 27.02 -11.62
N LYS A 56 -36.69 27.37 -10.35
CA LYS A 56 -36.45 28.74 -9.86
C LYS A 56 -35.74 28.72 -8.50
N ALA A 57 -35.24 29.88 -8.09
CA ALA A 57 -34.47 30.02 -6.87
C ALA A 57 -35.26 29.66 -5.59
N VAL A 58 -34.64 28.87 -4.71
CA VAL A 58 -35.19 28.49 -3.40
C VAL A 58 -34.29 29.06 -2.30
N THR A 59 -34.85 29.90 -1.41
CA THR A 59 -34.09 30.67 -0.41
C THR A 59 -33.91 29.99 0.93
N GLY A 60 -34.73 28.98 1.22
CA GLY A 60 -34.61 28.15 2.40
C GLY A 60 -35.04 26.74 2.02
N LEU A 61 -34.19 25.75 2.32
CA LEU A 61 -34.47 24.34 2.10
C LEU A 61 -34.10 23.57 3.36
N THR A 62 -35.03 22.76 3.85
CA THR A 62 -34.81 21.86 4.99
C THR A 62 -35.43 20.50 4.68
N SER A 63 -34.94 19.48 5.35
CA SER A 63 -35.44 18.11 5.26
C SER A 63 -35.53 17.54 6.69
N PRO A 64 -36.41 16.56 6.98
CA PRO A 64 -36.45 15.88 8.28
C PRO A 64 -35.10 15.26 8.71
N VAL A 65 -35.05 14.83 9.97
CA VAL A 65 -33.86 14.25 10.65
C VAL A 65 -33.17 13.18 9.79
N GLY A 66 -31.83 13.25 9.69
CA GLY A 66 -31.01 12.29 8.94
C GLY A 66 -30.41 12.82 7.64
N ILE A 67 -30.68 14.08 7.30
CA ILE A 67 -30.20 14.70 6.05
C ILE A 67 -29.42 15.97 6.38
N GLU A 68 -28.23 16.11 5.81
CA GLU A 68 -27.43 17.33 5.82
C GLU A 68 -27.57 18.07 4.49
N TYR A 69 -27.68 19.39 4.56
CA TYR A 69 -27.79 20.24 3.40
C TYR A 69 -26.42 20.80 3.03
N VAL A 70 -25.93 20.45 1.83
CA VAL A 70 -24.71 21.01 1.27
C VAL A 70 -25.12 22.10 0.28
N LYS A 71 -24.89 23.36 0.65
CA LYS A 71 -25.28 24.52 -0.15
C LYS A 71 -24.34 24.67 -1.35
N ASP A 72 -24.88 24.64 -2.56
CA ASP A 72 -24.20 25.26 -3.69
C ASP A 72 -24.32 26.79 -3.53
N SER A 73 -23.21 27.45 -3.22
CA SER A 73 -23.17 28.91 -3.04
C SER A 73 -23.18 29.68 -4.36
N SER A 74 -23.02 28.99 -5.49
CA SER A 74 -22.92 29.55 -6.83
C SER A 74 -24.23 29.48 -7.64
N ASN A 75 -25.19 28.65 -7.20
CA ASN A 75 -26.43 28.42 -7.93
C ASN A 75 -27.66 28.30 -6.99
N GLU A 76 -28.54 29.30 -7.00
CA GLU A 76 -29.76 29.30 -6.15
C GLU A 76 -30.84 28.29 -6.61
N THR A 77 -30.64 27.56 -7.72
CA THR A 77 -31.60 26.56 -8.23
C THR A 77 -31.16 25.12 -8.04
N VAL A 78 -29.91 24.86 -7.64
CA VAL A 78 -29.36 23.51 -7.45
C VAL A 78 -28.99 23.31 -5.98
N HIS A 79 -29.47 22.22 -5.40
CA HIS A 79 -29.39 21.96 -3.98
C HIS A 79 -28.93 20.52 -3.74
N TYR A 80 -28.07 20.28 -2.75
CA TYR A 80 -27.62 18.93 -2.40
C TYR A 80 -28.09 18.52 -1.01
N LEU A 81 -28.59 17.29 -0.94
CA LEU A 81 -28.89 16.59 0.30
C LEU A 81 -27.93 15.40 0.41
N VAL A 82 -27.32 15.21 1.57
CA VAL A 82 -26.47 14.06 1.87
C VAL A 82 -26.96 13.39 3.14
N ASN A 83 -26.75 12.08 3.25
CA ASN A 83 -27.03 11.36 4.48
C ASN A 83 -26.18 11.90 5.63
N LYS A 84 -26.79 12.07 6.81
CA LYS A 84 -26.04 12.19 8.06
C LYS A 84 -25.45 10.84 8.47
N ASP A 85 -24.51 10.87 9.41
CA ASP A 85 -23.90 9.68 10.01
C ASP A 85 -24.93 8.58 10.26
N HIS A 86 -24.64 7.37 9.78
CA HIS A 86 -25.39 6.16 10.10
C HIS A 86 -26.87 6.16 9.71
N THR A 87 -27.26 7.00 8.74
CA THR A 87 -28.58 6.95 8.09
C THR A 87 -28.54 6.33 6.70
N GLY A 88 -27.60 5.40 6.47
CA GLY A 88 -27.60 4.55 5.30
C GLY A 88 -28.94 3.81 5.17
N ILE A 89 -29.49 3.74 3.97
CA ILE A 89 -30.82 3.16 3.76
C ILE A 89 -30.65 1.64 3.68
N GLN A 90 -30.96 0.95 4.78
CA GLN A 90 -30.75 -0.49 4.95
C GLN A 90 -32.03 -1.31 4.78
N THR A 91 -32.79 -1.13 3.70
CA THR A 91 -33.83 -2.11 3.33
C THR A 91 -34.03 -2.15 1.81
N THR A 92 -33.72 -3.28 1.20
CA THR A 92 -34.10 -3.61 -0.18
C THR A 92 -35.64 -3.68 -0.31
N ASN A 93 -36.17 -3.31 -1.48
CA ASN A 93 -37.61 -3.31 -1.84
C ASN A 93 -38.50 -2.27 -1.12
N ARG A 94 -37.97 -1.10 -0.78
CA ARG A 94 -38.78 0.03 -0.30
C ARG A 94 -38.60 1.28 -1.15
N GLN A 95 -39.65 2.09 -1.18
CA GLN A 95 -39.56 3.47 -1.62
C GLN A 95 -38.78 4.29 -0.60
N PHE A 96 -37.75 4.98 -1.04
CA PHE A 96 -37.06 6.01 -0.28
C PHE A 96 -37.75 7.34 -0.56
N ASP A 97 -38.58 7.77 0.39
CA ASP A 97 -39.30 9.03 0.32
C ASP A 97 -38.52 10.15 1.02
N VAL A 98 -38.08 11.13 0.24
CA VAL A 98 -37.38 12.31 0.72
C VAL A 98 -38.31 13.50 0.70
N MET A 99 -38.80 13.85 1.89
CA MET A 99 -39.59 15.06 2.08
C MET A 99 -38.69 16.27 2.26
N ILE A 100 -38.97 17.33 1.51
CA ILE A 100 -38.32 18.63 1.65
C ILE A 100 -39.34 19.70 2.04
N LYS A 101 -38.87 20.72 2.75
CA LYS A 101 -39.58 21.97 3.01
C LYS A 101 -38.77 23.12 2.43
N GLY A 102 -39.36 23.86 1.51
CA GLY A 102 -38.70 24.94 0.78
C GLY A 102 -39.41 26.30 0.95
N THR A 103 -38.74 27.38 0.55
CA THR A 103 -39.34 28.73 0.44
C THR A 103 -38.82 29.46 -0.79
N THR A 104 -39.69 30.11 -1.57
CA THR A 104 -39.33 30.94 -2.73
C THR A 104 -39.56 32.44 -2.48
N LYS A 105 -38.77 33.30 -3.16
CA LYS A 105 -38.90 34.78 -3.05
C LYS A 105 -40.17 35.31 -3.71
N ASP A 106 -40.65 34.66 -4.78
CA ASP A 106 -41.77 35.14 -5.60
C ASP A 106 -43.14 34.63 -5.15
N GLY A 107 -43.19 33.87 -4.05
CA GLY A 107 -44.42 33.32 -3.49
C GLY A 107 -44.98 32.10 -4.23
N ASN A 108 -44.36 31.69 -5.36
CA ASN A 108 -44.84 30.62 -6.22
C ASN A 108 -44.05 29.34 -5.99
N VAL A 109 -44.75 28.21 -5.89
CA VAL A 109 -44.14 26.90 -5.70
C VAL A 109 -43.36 26.48 -6.96
N PRO A 110 -42.08 26.07 -6.85
CA PRO A 110 -41.28 25.61 -7.99
C PRO A 110 -41.69 24.20 -8.42
N SER A 111 -41.44 23.85 -9.69
CA SER A 111 -41.25 22.45 -10.07
C SER A 111 -39.82 22.03 -9.73
N ALA A 112 -39.60 20.75 -9.46
CA ALA A 112 -38.26 20.23 -9.20
C ALA A 112 -38.09 18.80 -9.68
N GLN A 113 -36.85 18.44 -9.95
CA GLN A 113 -36.40 17.07 -10.24
C GLN A 113 -35.23 16.74 -9.33
N ALA A 114 -35.08 15.46 -8.99
CA ALA A 114 -34.00 15.00 -8.13
C ALA A 114 -33.28 13.78 -8.70
N TYR A 115 -31.99 13.69 -8.39
CA TYR A 115 -31.07 12.65 -8.83
C TYR A 115 -30.40 12.05 -7.60
N LEU A 116 -30.59 10.74 -7.39
CA LEU A 116 -29.97 10.01 -6.27
C LEU A 116 -28.68 9.34 -6.74
N GLN A 117 -27.56 9.70 -6.14
CA GLN A 117 -26.26 9.10 -6.37
C GLN A 117 -25.88 8.21 -5.19
N ASN A 118 -25.52 6.95 -5.47
CA ASN A 118 -24.92 6.06 -4.48
C ASN A 118 -23.45 6.46 -4.27
N MET A 119 -23.11 6.84 -3.05
CA MET A 119 -21.75 7.22 -2.65
C MET A 119 -21.03 6.05 -1.95
N GLY A 120 -21.73 4.95 -1.70
CA GLY A 120 -21.20 3.73 -1.08
C GLY A 120 -20.42 2.81 -2.01
N HIS A 121 -20.23 3.20 -3.27
CA HIS A 121 -19.39 2.50 -4.23
C HIS A 121 -18.62 3.53 -5.05
N ASP A 122 -17.30 3.37 -5.14
CA ASP A 122 -16.58 4.00 -6.24
C ASP A 122 -16.72 3.17 -7.53
N ASN A 123 -16.73 3.88 -8.67
CA ASN A 123 -16.74 3.26 -10.00
C ASN A 123 -15.34 3.25 -10.61
N PHE A 124 -14.31 3.47 -9.80
CA PHE A 124 -12.96 3.60 -10.30
C PHE A 124 -12.43 2.21 -10.67
N LYS A 125 -11.94 2.09 -11.91
CA LYS A 125 -11.28 0.88 -12.38
C LYS A 125 -9.99 1.30 -13.06
N PRO A 126 -8.81 0.91 -12.54
CA PRO A 126 -7.56 1.19 -13.20
C PRO A 126 -7.48 0.44 -14.53
N PRO A 127 -6.78 0.99 -15.54
CA PRO A 127 -6.52 0.27 -16.78
C PRO A 127 -5.69 -0.98 -16.46
N ILE A 128 -6.17 -2.16 -16.85
CA ILE A 128 -5.52 -3.43 -16.53
C ILE A 128 -4.48 -3.75 -17.62
N PRO A 129 -3.20 -3.99 -17.26
CA PRO A 129 -2.18 -4.45 -18.20
C PRO A 129 -2.58 -5.77 -18.85
N SER A 130 -2.33 -5.93 -20.14
CA SER A 130 -2.58 -7.21 -20.81
C SER A 130 -1.60 -8.27 -20.33
N ASN A 131 -2.07 -9.49 -20.05
CA ASN A 131 -1.22 -10.64 -19.74
C ASN A 131 -0.50 -11.15 -21.01
N THR A 132 0.57 -10.46 -21.44
CA THR A 132 1.30 -10.80 -22.68
C THR A 132 2.14 -12.06 -22.55
N ASP A 133 2.46 -12.46 -21.33
CA ASP A 133 3.43 -13.52 -21.05
C ASP A 133 2.76 -14.90 -20.89
N GLY A 134 1.42 -14.96 -20.89
CA GLY A 134 0.65 -16.19 -20.83
C GLY A 134 0.80 -16.94 -19.51
N THR A 135 1.27 -16.28 -18.45
CA THR A 135 1.39 -16.85 -17.11
C THR A 135 0.01 -17.10 -16.52
N LYS A 136 -0.09 -18.07 -15.59
CA LYS A 136 -1.34 -18.40 -14.90
C LYS A 136 -1.98 -17.17 -14.23
N TYR A 137 -1.15 -16.29 -13.68
CA TYR A 137 -1.54 -15.01 -13.10
C TYR A 137 -0.88 -13.88 -13.88
N ASN A 138 -1.59 -12.78 -14.07
CA ASN A 138 -1.08 -11.59 -14.74
C ASN A 138 -0.19 -10.79 -13.78
N TYR A 139 1.12 -11.06 -13.77
CA TYR A 139 2.04 -10.42 -12.81
C TYR A 139 2.19 -8.91 -13.07
N ASP A 140 2.06 -8.45 -14.31
CA ASP A 140 2.07 -7.02 -14.66
C ASP A 140 0.92 -6.28 -13.95
N GLU A 141 -0.28 -6.87 -13.95
CA GLU A 141 -1.43 -6.34 -13.21
C GLU A 141 -1.22 -6.39 -11.69
N VAL A 142 -0.59 -7.45 -11.16
CA VAL A 142 -0.29 -7.56 -9.73
C VAL A 142 0.72 -6.49 -9.31
N LEU A 143 1.77 -6.23 -10.10
CA LEU A 143 2.75 -5.17 -9.83
C LEU A 143 2.09 -3.80 -9.83
N MET A 144 1.32 -3.49 -10.88
CA MET A 144 0.58 -2.23 -10.98
C MET A 144 -0.30 -2.02 -9.74
N LYS A 145 -1.11 -3.02 -9.37
CA LYS A 145 -1.99 -2.92 -8.21
C LYS A 145 -1.19 -2.80 -6.90
N SER A 146 -0.12 -3.56 -6.72
CA SER A 146 0.73 -3.44 -5.52
C SER A 146 1.34 -2.05 -5.38
N ILE A 147 1.71 -1.38 -6.48
CA ILE A 147 2.12 0.02 -6.47
C ILE A 147 0.95 0.93 -6.09
N MET A 148 -0.23 0.73 -6.68
CA MET A 148 -1.44 1.50 -6.35
C MET A 148 -1.80 1.44 -4.85
N PHE A 149 -1.57 0.31 -4.18
CA PHE A 149 -1.72 0.21 -2.72
C PHE A 149 -0.87 1.27 -2.00
N TYR A 150 0.42 1.37 -2.30
CA TYR A 150 1.29 2.40 -1.70
C TYR A 150 0.86 3.83 -2.06
N LEU A 151 0.33 4.05 -3.26
CA LEU A 151 -0.23 5.35 -3.64
C LEU A 151 -1.46 5.68 -2.78
N ALA A 152 -2.28 4.68 -2.45
CA ALA A 152 -3.42 4.80 -1.57
C ALA A 152 -3.04 4.97 -0.08
N GLN A 153 -1.78 4.71 0.29
CA GLN A 153 -1.24 4.98 1.64
C GLN A 153 -0.63 6.38 1.79
N ARG A 154 -0.55 7.21 0.74
CA ARG A 154 0.10 8.53 0.80
C ARG A 154 -0.55 9.47 1.81
N SER A 155 0.24 10.03 2.73
CA SER A 155 -0.12 11.13 3.62
C SER A 155 0.44 12.45 3.08
N GLY A 156 -0.09 13.59 3.51
CA GLY A 156 0.35 14.92 3.09
C GLY A 156 -0.45 15.47 1.91
N LYS A 157 0.16 16.44 1.22
CA LYS A 157 -0.41 17.07 0.03
C LYS A 157 -0.18 16.19 -1.20
N LEU A 158 -1.24 15.62 -1.75
CA LEU A 158 -1.18 14.74 -2.90
C LEU A 158 -0.84 15.51 -4.18
N PRO A 159 -0.15 14.89 -5.15
CA PRO A 159 0.17 15.55 -6.40
C PRO A 159 -1.09 15.68 -7.26
N ALA A 160 -1.14 16.68 -8.14
CA ALA A 160 -2.31 16.94 -8.98
C ALA A 160 -2.69 15.78 -9.92
N ASN A 161 -1.72 14.90 -10.23
CA ASN A 161 -1.90 13.68 -11.01
C ASN A 161 -2.08 12.42 -10.12
N ASN A 162 -2.53 12.57 -8.87
CA ASN A 162 -2.80 11.44 -7.98
C ASN A 162 -3.74 10.42 -8.66
N PRO A 163 -3.33 9.15 -8.85
CA PRO A 163 -4.14 8.15 -9.53
C PRO A 163 -5.19 7.49 -8.64
N ILE A 164 -5.23 7.79 -7.34
CA ILE A 164 -6.21 7.24 -6.40
C ILE A 164 -7.31 8.27 -6.14
N PRO A 165 -8.44 8.23 -6.88
CA PRO A 165 -9.39 9.35 -6.97
C PRO A 165 -10.17 9.63 -5.69
N TRP A 166 -10.14 8.70 -4.73
CA TRP A 166 -10.85 8.80 -3.46
C TRP A 166 -9.95 9.20 -2.29
N ARG A 167 -8.65 9.43 -2.54
CA ARG A 167 -7.70 9.99 -1.59
C ARG A 167 -7.49 11.48 -1.87
N GLU A 168 -7.42 12.28 -0.82
CA GLU A 168 -7.26 13.73 -0.87
C GLU A 168 -6.11 14.20 0.07
N ASP A 169 -5.86 15.52 0.09
CA ASP A 169 -4.84 16.14 0.94
C ASP A 169 -5.15 15.90 2.42
N SER A 170 -4.23 15.28 3.17
CA SER A 170 -4.45 14.93 4.58
C SER A 170 -3.21 15.17 5.44
N ALA A 171 -3.41 15.27 6.76
CA ALA A 171 -2.33 15.45 7.75
C ALA A 171 -1.35 16.61 7.41
N LEU A 172 -1.86 17.69 6.82
CA LEU A 172 -1.08 18.84 6.35
C LEU A 172 -0.38 19.64 7.46
N ASN A 173 -0.70 19.34 8.73
CA ASN A 173 -0.13 19.97 9.90
C ASN A 173 0.92 19.10 10.61
N ASP A 174 1.25 17.93 10.05
CA ASP A 174 2.29 17.04 10.59
C ASP A 174 3.63 17.80 10.67
N ARG A 175 4.14 17.95 11.91
CA ARG A 175 5.33 18.75 12.18
C ARG A 175 6.16 18.21 13.34
N GLY A 176 7.45 18.52 13.31
CA GLY A 176 8.37 18.27 14.40
C GLY A 176 8.07 19.15 15.62
N GLN A 177 8.70 18.82 16.74
CA GLN A 177 8.56 19.49 18.03
C GLN A 177 9.02 20.96 17.99
N ASN A 178 9.83 21.35 17.00
CA ASN A 178 10.27 22.73 16.77
C ASN A 178 9.68 23.34 15.48
N GLY A 179 8.65 22.72 14.90
CA GLY A 179 7.99 23.21 13.69
C GLY A 179 8.62 22.74 12.38
N GLU A 180 9.51 21.75 12.41
CA GLU A 180 10.05 21.10 11.20
C GLU A 180 8.90 20.49 10.38
N ASP A 181 8.94 20.63 9.06
CA ASP A 181 7.92 20.02 8.20
C ASP A 181 8.08 18.50 8.19
N LEU A 182 7.04 17.78 8.65
CA LEU A 182 6.98 16.32 8.62
C LEU A 182 5.80 15.81 7.77
N THR A 183 5.22 16.65 6.90
CA THR A 183 4.18 16.22 5.95
C THR A 183 4.73 15.28 4.88
N GLY A 184 3.87 14.44 4.29
CA GLY A 184 4.28 13.40 3.34
C GLY A 184 4.38 12.02 3.99
N GLY A 185 5.01 11.09 3.28
CA GLY A 185 5.21 9.71 3.73
C GLY A 185 3.95 8.87 3.57
N TRP A 186 3.98 7.65 4.11
CA TRP A 186 2.86 6.73 4.08
C TRP A 186 2.23 6.52 5.45
N TYR A 187 0.91 6.34 5.46
CA TYR A 187 0.20 5.70 6.57
C TYR A 187 0.54 4.21 6.61
N ASP A 188 0.74 3.67 7.81
CA ASP A 188 1.33 2.35 8.01
C ASP A 188 0.45 1.19 7.57
N ALA A 189 -0.82 1.22 7.96
CA ALA A 189 -1.74 0.11 7.75
C ALA A 189 -3.13 0.60 7.35
N GLY A 190 -4.16 0.10 8.01
CA GLY A 190 -5.51 0.65 7.95
C GLY A 190 -5.72 1.93 8.76
N ASP A 191 -4.69 2.42 9.44
CA ASP A 191 -4.67 3.58 10.33
C ASP A 191 -4.07 4.81 9.64
N HIS A 192 -3.84 5.89 10.39
CA HIS A 192 -3.19 7.10 9.86
C HIS A 192 -1.93 7.50 10.63
N VAL A 193 -1.38 6.59 11.42
CA VAL A 193 -0.05 6.78 12.02
C VAL A 193 1.02 6.58 10.95
N LYS A 194 2.05 7.42 11.00
CA LYS A 194 3.27 7.22 10.20
C LYS A 194 4.32 6.58 11.08
N PHE A 195 4.37 5.25 11.10
CA PHE A 195 5.43 4.52 11.79
C PHE A 195 6.67 4.43 10.88
N GLY A 196 7.80 4.95 11.37
CA GLY A 196 9.02 5.10 10.58
C GLY A 196 9.68 3.76 10.27
N LEU A 197 9.83 2.88 11.26
CA LEU A 197 10.53 1.61 11.10
C LEU A 197 9.90 0.69 10.03
N PRO A 198 8.60 0.32 10.10
CA PRO A 198 7.98 -0.53 9.08
C PRO A 198 7.96 0.14 7.71
N GLN A 199 7.78 1.46 7.64
CA GLN A 199 7.86 2.21 6.39
C GLN A 199 9.26 2.16 5.75
N ALA A 200 10.32 2.39 6.52
CA ALA A 200 11.69 2.29 6.03
C ALA A 200 12.02 0.86 5.60
N SER A 201 11.57 -0.15 6.36
CA SER A 201 11.74 -1.56 5.99
C SER A 201 11.03 -1.92 4.68
N ALA A 202 9.81 -1.42 4.49
CA ALA A 202 9.10 -1.56 3.22
C ALA A 202 9.88 -0.92 2.06
N VAL A 203 10.39 0.30 2.23
CA VAL A 203 11.23 0.97 1.23
C VAL A 203 12.50 0.17 0.92
N THR A 204 13.19 -0.38 1.93
CA THR A 204 14.38 -1.23 1.75
C THR A 204 14.04 -2.42 0.84
N LEU A 205 12.97 -3.17 1.13
CA LEU A 205 12.59 -4.34 0.32
C LEU A 205 12.10 -3.95 -1.09
N LEU A 206 11.29 -2.90 -1.20
CA LEU A 206 10.79 -2.39 -2.48
C LEU A 206 11.92 -1.95 -3.41
N THR A 207 12.86 -1.15 -2.89
CA THR A 207 14.00 -0.66 -3.67
C THR A 207 15.03 -1.74 -3.94
N TRP A 208 15.17 -2.75 -3.07
CA TRP A 208 15.96 -3.93 -3.38
C TRP A 208 15.31 -4.78 -4.48
N GLY A 209 13.98 -4.94 -4.45
CA GLY A 209 13.22 -5.58 -5.51
C GLY A 209 13.39 -4.85 -6.84
N LEU A 210 13.31 -3.52 -6.84
CA LEU A 210 13.58 -2.69 -8.02
C LEU A 210 15.03 -2.81 -8.49
N LEU A 211 16.00 -2.83 -7.59
CA LEU A 211 17.41 -3.01 -7.94
C LEU A 211 17.63 -4.36 -8.64
N GLN A 212 17.05 -5.43 -8.11
CA GLN A 212 17.27 -6.78 -8.61
C GLN A 212 16.44 -7.11 -9.86
N TYR A 213 15.23 -6.58 -9.97
CA TYR A 213 14.23 -6.94 -10.97
C TYR A 213 13.72 -5.73 -11.75
N LYS A 214 14.57 -4.72 -11.99
CA LYS A 214 14.22 -3.50 -12.75
C LYS A 214 13.56 -3.80 -14.09
N ASP A 215 14.01 -4.86 -14.77
CA ASP A 215 13.46 -5.28 -16.06
C ASP A 215 11.98 -5.67 -15.98
N ALA A 216 11.51 -6.28 -14.87
CA ALA A 216 10.09 -6.61 -14.68
C ALA A 216 9.23 -5.34 -14.57
N TYR A 217 9.70 -4.35 -13.80
CA TYR A 217 9.00 -3.06 -13.69
C TYR A 217 8.98 -2.33 -15.04
N ASN A 218 10.08 -2.38 -15.79
CA ASN A 218 10.12 -1.79 -17.13
C ASN A 218 9.18 -2.52 -18.10
N ALA A 219 9.17 -3.85 -18.08
CA ALA A 219 8.41 -4.67 -19.00
C ALA A 219 6.89 -4.63 -18.75
N SER A 220 6.48 -4.47 -17.49
CA SER A 220 5.10 -4.21 -17.07
C SER A 220 4.64 -2.76 -17.28
N GLY A 221 5.55 -1.86 -17.70
CA GLY A 221 5.28 -0.43 -17.86
C GLY A 221 5.11 0.32 -16.54
N GLN A 222 5.57 -0.25 -15.42
CA GLN A 222 5.41 0.27 -14.06
C GLN A 222 6.68 0.92 -13.48
N LEU A 223 7.77 1.05 -14.27
CA LEU A 223 9.05 1.54 -13.76
C LEU A 223 8.98 2.96 -13.21
N ASP A 224 8.32 3.88 -13.93
CA ASP A 224 8.17 5.27 -13.49
C ASP A 224 7.25 5.38 -12.26
N ASP A 225 6.14 4.64 -12.25
CA ASP A 225 5.23 4.57 -11.10
C ASP A 225 5.93 3.97 -9.87
N MET A 226 6.83 3.01 -10.07
CA MET A 226 7.64 2.45 -9.00
C MET A 226 8.64 3.47 -8.44
N TYR A 227 9.29 4.26 -9.29
CA TYR A 227 10.14 5.37 -8.85
C TYR A 227 9.36 6.43 -8.09
N ASP A 228 8.19 6.85 -8.58
CA ASP A 228 7.30 7.80 -7.90
C ASP A 228 6.81 7.27 -6.54
N CYS A 229 6.43 5.98 -6.51
CA CYS A 229 6.02 5.27 -5.31
C CYS A 229 7.06 5.39 -4.19
N VAL A 230 8.27 4.85 -4.40
CA VAL A 230 9.29 4.85 -3.33
C VAL A 230 9.85 6.24 -3.03
N ARG A 231 9.90 7.15 -4.02
CA ARG A 231 10.33 8.54 -3.81
C ARG A 231 9.48 9.22 -2.74
N TRP A 232 8.17 8.97 -2.72
CA TRP A 232 7.25 9.57 -1.76
C TRP A 232 7.65 9.34 -0.29
N SER A 233 7.98 8.09 0.03
CA SER A 233 8.43 7.73 1.38
C SER A 233 9.84 8.24 1.64
N LEU A 234 10.77 8.10 0.69
CA LEU A 234 12.15 8.57 0.82
C LEU A 234 12.24 10.08 1.08
N GLU A 235 11.39 10.89 0.46
CA GLU A 235 11.31 12.33 0.73
C GLU A 235 10.85 12.62 2.17
N TRP A 236 9.93 11.82 2.71
CA TRP A 236 9.54 11.92 4.12
C TRP A 236 10.66 11.47 5.07
N LEU A 237 11.35 10.37 4.78
CA LEU A 237 12.52 9.93 5.57
C LEU A 237 13.62 11.01 5.58
N LEU A 238 13.82 11.73 4.46
CA LEU A 238 14.74 12.87 4.39
C LEU A 238 14.30 14.04 5.27
N LYS A 239 13.00 14.36 5.31
CA LYS A 239 12.44 15.37 6.23
C LYS A 239 12.60 14.99 7.70
N CYS A 240 12.50 13.70 8.01
CA CYS A 240 12.66 13.18 9.35
C CYS A 240 14.08 13.33 9.91
N HIS A 241 15.12 13.36 9.06
CA HIS A 241 16.50 13.57 9.48
C HIS A 241 16.80 15.08 9.58
N THR A 242 16.44 15.68 10.71
CA THR A 242 16.48 17.13 10.96
C THR A 242 17.85 17.62 11.45
N GLY A 243 18.71 16.71 11.89
CA GLY A 243 20.10 17.01 12.25
C GLY A 243 20.91 15.74 12.44
N LYS A 244 22.25 15.87 12.52
CA LYS A 244 23.18 14.73 12.52
C LYS A 244 22.85 13.63 13.54
N ASN A 245 22.33 14.01 14.70
CA ASN A 245 21.95 13.10 15.78
C ASN A 245 20.48 13.30 16.18
N GLU A 246 19.61 13.64 15.23
CA GLU A 246 18.18 13.85 15.45
C GLU A 246 17.38 13.27 14.29
N LEU A 247 16.52 12.30 14.60
CA LEU A 247 15.73 11.57 13.62
C LEU A 247 14.29 11.38 14.11
N TYR A 248 13.31 11.93 13.39
CA TYR A 248 11.89 11.66 13.63
C TYR A 248 11.50 10.27 13.12
N ILE A 249 10.82 9.52 13.97
CA ILE A 249 10.53 8.09 13.77
C ILE A 249 9.04 7.79 13.76
N GLN A 250 8.20 8.75 14.17
CA GLN A 250 6.76 8.59 14.16
C GLN A 250 6.04 9.93 14.14
N VAL A 251 4.90 9.99 13.44
CA VAL A 251 3.92 11.07 13.57
C VAL A 251 2.53 10.46 13.75
N GLY A 252 1.81 10.94 14.77
CA GLY A 252 0.56 10.34 15.27
C GLY A 252 0.80 9.50 16.53
N ASP A 253 -0.10 9.62 17.50
CA ASP A 253 -0.16 8.71 18.65
C ASP A 253 -1.09 7.54 18.31
N GLY A 254 -0.63 6.31 18.56
CA GLY A 254 -1.39 5.11 18.20
C GLY A 254 -2.78 5.06 18.83
N ASN A 255 -2.94 5.48 20.09
CA ASN A 255 -4.25 5.44 20.74
C ASN A 255 -5.19 6.51 20.19
N LEU A 256 -4.70 7.76 20.03
CA LEU A 256 -5.53 8.85 19.50
C LEU A 256 -5.98 8.55 18.07
N ASP A 257 -5.07 8.04 17.24
CA ASP A 257 -5.34 7.68 15.86
C ASP A 257 -6.30 6.48 15.77
N HIS A 258 -6.05 5.42 16.55
CA HIS A 258 -6.83 4.18 16.47
C HIS A 258 -8.24 4.32 17.03
N ASN A 259 -8.47 5.27 17.94
CA ASN A 259 -9.80 5.66 18.43
C ASN A 259 -10.64 6.40 17.37
N PHE A 260 -10.02 6.87 16.29
CA PHE A 260 -10.70 7.46 15.15
C PHE A 260 -10.87 6.43 14.04
N TRP A 261 -12.06 6.43 13.43
CA TRP A 261 -12.35 5.66 12.23
C TRP A 261 -13.12 6.55 11.26
N GLY A 262 -12.46 6.91 10.17
CA GLY A 262 -12.92 7.94 9.23
C GLY A 262 -11.85 8.19 8.18
N ARG A 263 -12.07 9.20 7.33
CA ARG A 263 -11.09 9.55 6.30
C ARG A 263 -9.87 10.25 6.93
N PRO A 264 -8.66 10.07 6.38
CA PRO A 264 -7.48 10.81 6.87
C PRO A 264 -7.62 12.33 6.72
N GLU A 265 -8.41 12.79 5.75
CA GLU A 265 -8.71 14.20 5.51
C GLU A 265 -9.60 14.82 6.60
N ASP A 266 -10.38 13.98 7.30
CA ASP A 266 -11.33 14.38 8.34
C ASP A 266 -10.70 14.32 9.75
N MET A 267 -9.39 14.04 9.87
CA MET A 267 -8.70 13.97 11.17
C MET A 267 -8.65 15.32 11.88
N THR A 268 -9.11 15.36 13.13
CA THR A 268 -9.06 16.57 13.98
C THR A 268 -8.28 16.39 15.29
N MET A 269 -7.81 15.19 15.59
CA MET A 269 -7.05 14.90 16.81
C MET A 269 -5.61 15.41 16.71
N ASP A 270 -4.96 15.56 17.86
CA ASP A 270 -3.53 15.85 17.91
C ASP A 270 -2.71 14.70 17.31
N ARG A 271 -1.72 15.06 16.49
CA ARG A 271 -0.79 14.12 15.84
C ARG A 271 0.65 14.39 16.30
N PRO A 272 1.03 13.96 17.51
CA PRO A 272 2.36 14.25 18.06
C PRO A 272 3.46 13.59 17.24
N SER A 273 4.65 14.19 17.23
CA SER A 273 5.84 13.65 16.57
C SER A 273 6.87 13.15 17.59
N PHE A 274 7.48 12.01 17.26
CA PHE A 274 8.42 11.29 18.11
C PHE A 274 9.77 11.21 17.40
N LYS A 275 10.86 11.39 18.14
CA LYS A 275 12.21 11.38 17.61
C LYS A 275 13.20 10.70 18.54
N VAL A 276 14.22 10.12 17.94
CA VAL A 276 15.42 9.64 18.62
C VAL A 276 16.51 10.71 18.55
N THR A 277 17.33 10.78 19.59
CA THR A 277 18.47 11.71 19.69
C THR A 277 19.67 10.99 20.32
N SER A 278 20.80 11.67 20.49
CA SER A 278 21.94 11.13 21.25
C SER A 278 21.59 10.73 22.68
N ASP A 279 20.62 11.39 23.31
CA ASP A 279 20.17 11.11 24.69
C ASP A 279 19.02 10.08 24.73
N LYS A 280 18.36 9.87 23.58
CA LYS A 280 17.26 8.92 23.38
C LYS A 280 17.57 8.06 22.14
N PRO A 281 18.54 7.14 22.22
CA PRO A 281 19.04 6.42 21.06
C PRO A 281 18.00 5.47 20.44
N GLY A 282 18.20 5.16 19.16
CA GLY A 282 17.41 4.20 18.38
C GLY A 282 18.19 3.74 17.15
N SER A 283 19.11 2.80 17.37
CA SER A 283 19.97 2.18 16.35
C SER A 283 19.20 1.28 15.40
N ASP A 284 18.13 0.65 15.88
CA ASP A 284 17.16 -0.12 15.11
C ASP A 284 16.61 0.73 13.95
N VAL A 285 15.88 1.79 14.27
CA VAL A 285 15.28 2.67 13.26
C VAL A 285 16.31 3.46 12.45
N ALA A 286 17.44 3.85 13.06
CA ALA A 286 18.53 4.48 12.31
C ALA A 286 19.17 3.52 11.29
N GLY A 287 19.42 2.27 11.66
CA GLY A 287 19.96 1.24 10.77
C GLY A 287 19.04 0.98 9.58
N GLU A 288 17.73 0.88 9.81
CA GLU A 288 16.74 0.66 8.75
C GLU A 288 16.58 1.89 7.83
N TYR A 289 16.54 3.12 8.38
CA TYR A 289 16.52 4.34 7.54
C TYR A 289 17.77 4.45 6.67
N ALA A 290 18.93 4.12 7.25
CA ALA A 290 20.18 4.08 6.51
C ALA A 290 20.13 3.02 5.39
N ALA A 291 19.61 1.82 5.67
CA ALA A 291 19.42 0.76 4.67
C ALA A 291 18.54 1.25 3.51
N ALA A 292 17.35 1.75 3.82
CA ALA A 292 16.38 2.24 2.84
C ALA A 292 16.98 3.32 1.92
N MET A 293 17.64 4.32 2.49
CA MET A 293 18.26 5.39 1.71
C MET A 293 19.50 4.92 0.93
N ALA A 294 20.27 3.97 1.45
CA ALA A 294 21.45 3.43 0.77
C ALA A 294 21.05 2.66 -0.50
N VAL A 295 20.16 1.67 -0.40
CA VAL A 295 19.71 0.91 -1.58
C VAL A 295 18.94 1.80 -2.55
N ALA A 296 18.14 2.75 -2.04
CA ALA A 296 17.47 3.74 -2.89
C ALA A 296 18.47 4.61 -3.67
N SER A 297 19.58 5.01 -3.06
CA SER A 297 20.60 5.80 -3.77
C SER A 297 21.17 5.07 -4.98
N ILE A 298 21.24 3.73 -4.95
CA ILE A 298 21.69 2.92 -6.09
C ILE A 298 20.65 2.95 -7.20
N VAL A 299 19.37 2.69 -6.91
CA VAL A 299 18.32 2.62 -7.95
C VAL A 299 18.04 3.98 -8.61
N PHE A 300 18.24 5.07 -7.89
CA PHE A 300 18.09 6.45 -8.39
C PHE A 300 19.35 7.00 -9.06
N LYS A 301 20.49 6.30 -9.01
CA LYS A 301 21.78 6.82 -9.48
C LYS A 301 21.74 7.38 -10.91
N ASP A 302 21.08 6.68 -11.82
CA ASP A 302 20.96 7.10 -13.22
C ASP A 302 19.66 7.87 -13.51
N GLN A 303 18.61 7.63 -12.72
CA GLN A 303 17.29 8.26 -12.91
C GLN A 303 17.25 9.70 -12.39
N ASP A 304 17.85 9.94 -11.21
CA ASP A 304 18.01 11.25 -10.57
C ASP A 304 19.29 11.27 -9.71
N PRO A 305 20.44 11.59 -10.32
CA PRO A 305 21.73 11.59 -9.62
C PRO A 305 21.79 12.55 -8.43
N THR A 306 21.01 13.64 -8.45
CA THR A 306 20.98 14.63 -7.37
C THR A 306 20.25 14.07 -6.16
N PHE A 307 19.08 13.47 -6.39
CA PHE A 307 18.33 12.80 -5.34
C PHE A 307 19.12 11.60 -4.78
N SER A 308 19.72 10.79 -5.65
CA SER A 308 20.62 9.69 -5.26
C SER A 308 21.74 10.15 -4.32
N ALA A 309 22.48 11.21 -4.68
CA ALA A 309 23.56 11.73 -3.84
C ALA A 309 23.04 12.26 -2.48
N LYS A 310 21.87 12.91 -2.47
CA LYS A 310 21.23 13.38 -1.24
C LYS A 310 20.87 12.22 -0.31
N LEU A 311 20.24 11.16 -0.84
CA LEU A 311 19.91 9.95 -0.08
C LEU A 311 21.16 9.30 0.51
N LEU A 312 22.21 9.14 -0.29
CA LEU A 312 23.46 8.52 0.16
C LEU A 312 24.13 9.33 1.28
N ASN A 313 24.08 10.67 1.22
CA ASN A 313 24.64 11.51 2.29
C ASN A 313 23.88 11.33 3.61
N HIS A 314 22.54 11.41 3.58
CA HIS A 314 21.72 11.19 4.77
C HIS A 314 21.89 9.76 5.31
N SER A 315 21.92 8.74 4.45
CA SER A 315 22.16 7.35 4.86
C SER A 315 23.44 7.20 5.68
N LYS A 316 24.55 7.79 5.23
CA LYS A 316 25.84 7.75 5.94
C LYS A 316 25.78 8.44 7.30
N GLU A 317 25.14 9.61 7.37
CA GLU A 317 24.99 10.36 8.62
C GLU A 317 24.11 9.61 9.63
N ILE A 318 22.95 9.12 9.20
CA ILE A 318 22.02 8.35 10.03
C ILE A 318 22.67 7.07 10.53
N TYR A 319 23.39 6.34 9.68
CA TYR A 319 24.11 5.13 10.08
C TYR A 319 25.18 5.43 11.14
N THR A 320 25.93 6.53 10.94
CA THR A 320 26.94 6.98 11.91
C THR A 320 26.30 7.32 13.24
N PHE A 321 25.14 7.98 13.23
CA PHE A 321 24.37 8.28 14.44
C PHE A 321 23.94 7.00 15.17
N GLY A 322 23.28 6.07 14.48
CA GLY A 322 22.83 4.79 15.05
C GLY A 322 23.96 3.94 15.61
N LYS A 323 25.15 3.97 14.98
CA LYS A 323 26.34 3.26 15.45
C LYS A 323 27.00 3.94 16.66
N THR A 324 26.99 5.27 16.72
CA THR A 324 27.65 6.05 17.78
C THR A 324 26.85 6.03 19.08
N TYR A 325 25.52 6.00 19.00
CA TYR A 325 24.62 6.00 20.15
C TYR A 325 23.75 4.73 20.14
N PRO A 326 24.28 3.59 20.63
CA PRO A 326 23.57 2.32 20.61
C PRO A 326 22.32 2.33 21.50
N GLY A 327 21.19 1.86 20.98
CA GLY A 327 19.97 1.66 21.77
C GLY A 327 18.74 1.28 20.95
N LEU A 328 17.70 0.79 21.60
CA LEU A 328 16.40 0.51 20.99
C LEU A 328 15.49 1.72 21.15
N PHE A 329 14.83 2.17 20.08
CA PHE A 329 14.00 3.37 20.20
C PHE A 329 12.82 3.17 21.16
N ARG A 330 12.28 1.94 21.28
CA ARG A 330 11.16 1.60 22.19
C ARG A 330 11.51 1.85 23.66
N ASP A 331 12.78 1.71 24.01
CA ASP A 331 13.26 1.90 25.38
C ASP A 331 13.43 3.40 25.66
N SER A 332 13.88 4.15 24.66
CA SER A 332 14.23 5.58 24.72
C SER A 332 13.06 6.55 24.50
N VAL A 333 12.06 6.16 23.72
CA VAL A 333 10.98 7.03 23.23
C VAL A 333 9.62 6.42 23.58
N LYS A 334 9.08 6.81 24.75
CA LYS A 334 7.78 6.31 25.22
C LYS A 334 6.64 6.79 24.32
N GLY A 335 5.68 5.90 24.05
CA GLY A 335 4.52 6.17 23.19
C GLY A 335 4.76 5.85 21.70
N ALA A 336 6.00 5.66 21.27
CA ALA A 336 6.29 5.18 19.92
C ALA A 336 5.92 3.69 19.78
N GLY A 337 5.27 3.32 18.68
CA GLY A 337 4.90 1.94 18.35
C GLY A 337 5.99 1.22 17.54
N TYR A 338 5.78 -0.06 17.21
CA TYR A 338 6.69 -0.89 16.39
C TYR A 338 8.11 -1.09 16.96
N GLY A 339 8.23 -1.34 18.27
CA GLY A 339 9.54 -1.59 18.89
C GLY A 339 10.13 -2.95 18.51
N THR A 340 11.42 -3.00 18.17
CA THR A 340 12.16 -4.25 17.96
C THR A 340 12.72 -4.82 19.26
N SER A 341 13.17 -6.07 19.23
CA SER A 341 13.84 -6.73 20.36
C SER A 341 15.37 -6.70 20.30
N ASP A 342 15.95 -6.41 19.13
CA ASP A 342 17.37 -6.19 18.88
C ASP A 342 17.52 -5.06 17.83
N TYR A 343 18.70 -4.46 17.73
CA TYR A 343 19.03 -3.47 16.70
C TYR A 343 20.17 -3.92 15.79
N LYS A 344 20.88 -5.00 16.16
CA LYS A 344 22.11 -5.41 15.47
C LYS A 344 21.81 -5.83 14.06
N ASP A 345 20.68 -6.48 13.81
CA ASP A 345 20.25 -6.87 12.49
C ASP A 345 19.92 -5.68 11.59
N GLU A 346 19.26 -4.63 12.09
CA GLU A 346 19.11 -3.36 11.34
C GLU A 346 20.47 -2.71 11.06
N MET A 347 21.37 -2.68 12.04
CA MET A 347 22.71 -2.13 11.85
C MET A 347 23.56 -2.96 10.88
N SER A 348 23.32 -4.27 10.81
CA SER A 348 23.97 -5.17 9.86
C SER A 348 23.48 -4.94 8.43
N VAL A 349 22.16 -4.88 8.21
CA VAL A 349 21.60 -4.61 6.87
C VAL A 349 21.90 -3.18 6.41
N GLY A 350 21.83 -2.19 7.28
CA GLY A 350 22.19 -0.80 6.97
C GLY A 350 23.63 -0.67 6.50
N ALA A 351 24.56 -1.37 7.17
CA ALA A 351 25.96 -1.44 6.76
C ALA A 351 26.12 -2.17 5.43
N GLY A 352 25.44 -3.30 5.23
CA GLY A 352 25.49 -4.06 3.99
C GLY A 352 25.04 -3.22 2.79
N MET A 353 23.91 -2.52 2.91
CA MET A 353 23.41 -1.64 1.84
C MET A 353 24.34 -0.44 1.59
N LEU A 354 24.93 0.14 2.64
CA LEU A 354 25.95 1.19 2.49
C LEU A 354 27.22 0.67 1.82
N TYR A 355 27.63 -0.56 2.09
CA TYR A 355 28.73 -1.20 1.37
C TYR A 355 28.40 -1.31 -0.12
N LEU A 356 27.21 -1.82 -0.48
CA LEU A 356 26.77 -1.88 -1.88
C LEU A 356 26.76 -0.49 -2.55
N ALA A 357 26.31 0.54 -1.85
CA ALA A 357 26.19 1.88 -2.42
C ALA A 357 27.55 2.62 -2.56
N THR A 358 28.58 2.20 -1.84
CA THR A 358 29.83 2.99 -1.71
C THR A 358 31.11 2.23 -2.01
N ASN A 359 31.07 0.90 -2.00
CA ASN A 359 32.23 0.01 -2.01
C ASN A 359 33.27 0.32 -0.90
N ASN A 360 32.84 0.92 0.21
CA ASN A 360 33.71 1.19 1.35
C ASN A 360 33.77 -0.03 2.29
N SER A 361 34.94 -0.66 2.37
CA SER A 361 35.18 -1.87 3.15
C SER A 361 34.92 -1.74 4.66
N GLN A 362 34.88 -0.52 5.21
CA GLN A 362 34.49 -0.32 6.60
C GLN A 362 33.03 -0.72 6.83
N TYR A 363 32.12 -0.41 5.90
CA TYR A 363 30.73 -0.83 6.01
C TYR A 363 30.56 -2.34 5.87
N LEU A 364 31.38 -2.98 5.03
CA LEU A 364 31.42 -4.44 5.01
C LEU A 364 31.85 -4.99 6.37
N THR A 365 32.93 -4.47 6.95
CA THR A 365 33.40 -4.89 8.29
C THR A 365 32.32 -4.69 9.36
N ASP A 366 31.59 -3.57 9.31
CA ASP A 366 30.50 -3.28 10.22
C ASP A 366 29.34 -4.29 10.04
N ALA A 367 28.93 -4.56 8.81
CA ALA A 367 27.88 -5.53 8.47
C ALA A 367 28.19 -6.90 9.08
N GLU A 368 29.43 -7.36 8.93
CA GLU A 368 29.91 -8.64 9.47
C GLU A 368 29.96 -8.63 11.00
N SER A 369 30.33 -7.50 11.62
CA SER A 369 30.42 -7.38 13.08
C SER A 369 29.06 -7.41 13.78
N PHE A 370 28.02 -6.89 13.12
CA PHE A 370 26.66 -6.88 13.62
C PHE A 370 25.85 -8.11 13.23
N HIS A 371 26.31 -8.88 12.23
CA HIS A 371 25.60 -10.05 11.71
C HIS A 371 25.38 -11.12 12.78
N GLN A 372 24.18 -11.68 12.78
CA GLN A 372 23.80 -12.75 13.69
C GLN A 372 23.81 -14.09 12.96
N HIS A 373 24.74 -14.96 13.34
CA HIS A 373 24.89 -16.28 12.71
C HIS A 373 23.83 -17.29 13.15
N GLY A 374 23.57 -18.28 12.28
CA GLY A 374 22.69 -19.40 12.55
C GLY A 374 21.28 -19.24 11.99
N ASN A 375 20.34 -19.95 12.62
CA ASN A 375 18.95 -19.99 12.19
C ASN A 375 18.23 -18.68 12.50
N GLN A 376 17.56 -18.12 11.51
CA GLN A 376 16.83 -16.87 11.62
C GLN A 376 15.33 -17.09 11.61
N TRP A 377 14.58 -16.22 12.30
CA TRP A 377 13.13 -16.36 12.41
C TRP A 377 12.45 -16.16 11.04
N GLY A 378 12.96 -15.24 10.24
CA GLY A 378 12.50 -14.89 8.90
C GLY A 378 12.39 -13.38 8.73
N GLN A 379 12.32 -12.91 7.49
CA GLN A 379 12.34 -11.49 7.16
C GLN A 379 11.01 -10.82 7.52
N SER A 380 11.09 -9.73 8.26
CA SER A 380 9.96 -8.84 8.56
C SER A 380 10.45 -7.40 8.73
N TRP A 381 9.57 -6.50 9.16
CA TRP A 381 9.96 -5.16 9.60
C TRP A 381 10.81 -5.17 10.87
N GLU A 382 10.74 -6.22 11.69
CA GLU A 382 11.50 -6.36 12.95
C GLU A 382 12.78 -7.17 12.79
N ASN A 383 12.77 -8.23 11.97
CA ASN A 383 13.90 -9.16 11.90
C ASN A 383 14.56 -9.08 10.53
N LYS A 384 15.88 -8.84 10.51
CA LYS A 384 16.71 -8.79 9.30
C LYS A 384 17.80 -9.85 9.37
N TYR A 385 18.00 -10.57 8.27
CA TYR A 385 19.17 -11.46 8.16
C TYR A 385 19.83 -11.40 6.79
N THR A 386 19.44 -10.39 6.02
CA THR A 386 19.72 -10.23 4.60
C THR A 386 21.11 -9.69 4.31
N ALA A 387 21.81 -9.13 5.30
CA ALA A 387 23.21 -8.74 5.17
C ALA A 387 24.09 -9.92 4.71
N SER A 388 23.74 -11.15 5.11
CA SER A 388 24.35 -12.39 4.64
C SER A 388 24.32 -12.54 3.10
N MET A 389 23.29 -12.04 2.44
CA MET A 389 23.11 -12.11 0.99
C MET A 389 23.98 -11.07 0.24
N ILE A 390 24.50 -10.07 0.94
CA ILE A 390 25.26 -8.95 0.39
C ILE A 390 26.77 -9.21 0.38
N THR A 391 27.28 -9.85 1.43
CA THR A 391 28.72 -10.06 1.68
C THR A 391 29.32 -11.19 0.83
N LYS A 392 28.48 -12.07 0.26
CA LYS A 392 28.85 -13.19 -0.63
C LYS A 392 29.94 -14.16 -0.08
N LYS A 393 30.23 -14.17 1.24
CA LYS A 393 31.16 -15.15 1.84
C LYS A 393 30.44 -16.47 2.16
N ASP A 394 31.18 -17.59 2.11
CA ASP A 394 30.62 -18.94 2.33
C ASP A 394 29.88 -19.12 3.66
N VAL A 395 30.36 -18.47 4.75
CA VAL A 395 29.69 -18.53 6.06
C VAL A 395 28.25 -18.03 6.01
N TYR A 396 27.96 -17.06 5.14
CA TYR A 396 26.64 -16.47 4.98
C TYR A 396 25.72 -17.35 4.13
N LYS A 397 26.28 -18.09 3.17
CA LYS A 397 25.53 -19.12 2.44
C LYS A 397 24.98 -20.18 3.38
N GLN A 398 25.76 -20.63 4.36
CA GLN A 398 25.32 -21.61 5.35
C GLN A 398 24.17 -21.08 6.23
N ASP A 399 24.22 -19.82 6.65
CA ASP A 399 23.14 -19.20 7.44
C ASP A 399 21.84 -19.11 6.64
N ILE A 400 21.93 -18.76 5.35
CA ILE A 400 20.81 -18.74 4.39
C ILE A 400 20.21 -20.14 4.25
N GLU A 401 21.04 -21.16 3.97
CA GLU A 401 20.59 -22.54 3.80
C GLU A 401 19.98 -23.11 5.08
N THR A 402 20.54 -22.79 6.25
CA THR A 402 20.00 -23.20 7.56
C THR A 402 18.63 -22.58 7.79
N THR A 403 18.47 -21.30 7.51
CA THR A 403 17.20 -20.60 7.66
C THR A 403 16.16 -21.17 6.70
N PHE A 404 16.46 -21.26 5.40
CA PHE A 404 15.50 -21.83 4.44
C PHE A 404 15.22 -23.31 4.67
N GLY A 405 16.17 -24.08 5.22
CA GLY A 405 15.93 -25.45 5.65
C GLY A 405 14.78 -25.59 6.64
N ASN A 406 14.50 -24.54 7.43
CA ASN A 406 13.34 -24.48 8.34
C ASN A 406 12.06 -23.97 7.67
N TRP A 407 12.18 -23.20 6.59
CA TRP A 407 11.04 -22.66 5.85
C TRP A 407 10.51 -23.61 4.78
N LEU A 408 11.35 -24.45 4.20
CA LEU A 408 10.96 -25.37 3.13
C LEU A 408 10.08 -26.53 3.64
N PRO A 409 9.22 -27.10 2.76
CA PRO A 409 8.40 -28.25 3.13
C PRO A 409 9.25 -29.45 3.60
N GLY A 410 8.77 -30.16 4.62
CA GLY A 410 9.46 -31.31 5.18
C GLY A 410 10.50 -30.98 6.26
N ALA A 411 10.67 -29.70 6.61
CA ALA A 411 11.44 -29.29 7.78
C ALA A 411 10.91 -29.98 9.05
N THR A 412 11.82 -30.36 9.96
CA THR A 412 11.47 -31.01 11.23
C THR A 412 12.15 -30.29 12.40
N GLY A 413 11.58 -30.43 13.59
CA GLY A 413 12.12 -29.83 14.81
C GLY A 413 11.46 -28.49 15.17
N PRO A 414 11.91 -27.87 16.27
CA PRO A 414 11.20 -26.74 16.89
C PRO A 414 11.27 -25.43 16.08
N SER A 415 12.18 -25.34 15.11
CA SER A 415 12.33 -24.16 14.23
C SER A 415 11.60 -24.31 12.89
N ALA A 416 11.09 -25.51 12.58
CA ALA A 416 10.39 -25.78 11.33
C ALA A 416 9.10 -24.96 11.23
N VAL A 417 8.90 -24.32 10.08
CA VAL A 417 7.68 -23.57 9.79
C VAL A 417 6.55 -24.55 9.44
N PRO A 418 5.41 -24.50 10.15
CA PRO A 418 4.29 -25.36 9.82
C PRO A 418 3.65 -24.94 8.49
N TYR A 419 3.06 -25.90 7.80
CA TYR A 419 2.33 -25.65 6.56
C TYR A 419 0.84 -25.84 6.76
N THR A 420 0.05 -24.97 6.14
CA THR A 420 -1.39 -25.19 6.05
C THR A 420 -1.69 -26.38 5.14
N PRO A 421 -2.87 -27.02 5.25
CA PRO A 421 -3.29 -28.10 4.37
C PRO A 421 -3.18 -27.79 2.86
N LYS A 422 -3.37 -26.54 2.45
CA LYS A 422 -3.23 -26.09 1.05
C LYS A 422 -1.84 -25.53 0.70
N GLY A 423 -0.86 -25.60 1.59
CA GLY A 423 0.55 -25.40 1.24
C GLY A 423 1.13 -24.00 1.50
N LEU A 424 0.50 -23.17 2.33
CA LEU A 424 1.08 -21.92 2.82
C LEU A 424 2.07 -22.21 3.96
N ALA A 425 3.28 -21.65 3.90
CA ALA A 425 4.22 -21.61 5.01
C ALA A 425 3.68 -20.65 6.10
N TYR A 426 3.10 -21.22 7.16
CA TYR A 426 2.36 -20.49 8.19
C TYR A 426 3.26 -20.18 9.39
N ARG A 427 3.99 -19.06 9.34
CA ARG A 427 4.93 -18.70 10.42
C ARG A 427 4.23 -18.27 11.71
N THR A 428 3.18 -17.47 11.58
CA THR A 428 2.40 -16.89 12.68
C THR A 428 1.04 -16.45 12.14
N LYS A 429 0.09 -16.18 13.05
CA LYS A 429 -1.23 -15.67 12.69
C LYS A 429 -1.23 -14.23 12.18
N TRP A 430 -0.26 -13.41 12.60
CA TRP A 430 -0.17 -12.00 12.23
C TRP A 430 0.56 -11.84 10.89
N GLY A 431 -0.14 -11.44 9.84
CA GLY A 431 0.45 -11.30 8.51
C GLY A 431 1.08 -12.60 8.01
N SER A 432 0.31 -13.71 8.06
CA SER A 432 0.78 -15.02 7.63
C SER A 432 1.27 -14.98 6.16
N LEU A 433 0.55 -14.28 5.28
CA LEU A 433 0.93 -14.11 3.88
C LEU A 433 2.13 -13.18 3.72
N ARG A 434 2.22 -12.08 4.50
CA ARG A 434 3.40 -11.19 4.52
C ARG A 434 4.67 -11.98 4.79
N HIS A 435 4.64 -12.86 5.78
CA HIS A 435 5.81 -13.66 6.14
C HIS A 435 6.20 -14.65 5.03
N ALA A 436 5.24 -15.36 4.45
CA ALA A 436 5.51 -16.24 3.31
C ALA A 436 6.03 -15.47 2.09
N ALA A 437 5.48 -14.28 1.82
CA ALA A 437 5.87 -13.43 0.71
C ALA A 437 7.27 -12.83 0.88
N ASN A 438 7.60 -12.31 2.06
CA ASN A 438 8.95 -11.81 2.38
C ASN A 438 10.01 -12.89 2.18
N GLN A 439 9.72 -14.11 2.67
CA GLN A 439 10.65 -15.21 2.51
C GLN A 439 10.72 -15.73 1.07
N ALA A 440 9.60 -15.71 0.34
CA ALA A 440 9.60 -16.02 -1.09
C ALA A 440 10.49 -15.03 -1.87
N PHE A 441 10.44 -13.74 -1.55
CA PHE A 441 11.33 -12.74 -2.14
C PHE A 441 12.80 -13.06 -1.84
N LEU A 442 13.15 -13.29 -0.58
CA LEU A 442 14.52 -13.64 -0.22
C LEU A 442 14.99 -14.97 -0.80
N ALA A 443 14.09 -15.93 -1.01
CA ALA A 443 14.42 -17.19 -1.68
C ALA A 443 14.81 -16.93 -3.14
N LEU A 444 14.13 -16.01 -3.82
CA LEU A 444 14.49 -15.57 -5.17
C LEU A 444 15.83 -14.84 -5.19
N ILE A 445 16.08 -13.93 -4.23
CA ILE A 445 17.39 -13.26 -4.09
C ILE A 445 18.52 -14.29 -3.90
N ALA A 446 18.35 -15.24 -2.99
CA ALA A 446 19.32 -16.30 -2.73
C ALA A 446 19.52 -17.21 -3.95
N ALA A 447 18.45 -17.49 -4.71
CA ALA A 447 18.53 -18.24 -5.96
C ALA A 447 19.32 -17.49 -7.04
N GLU A 448 19.15 -16.18 -7.18
CA GLU A 448 19.96 -15.36 -8.10
C GLU A 448 21.43 -15.28 -7.66
N ALA A 449 21.71 -15.42 -6.36
CA ALA A 449 23.06 -15.59 -5.82
C ALA A 449 23.62 -17.03 -5.95
N GLY A 450 22.88 -17.95 -6.58
CA GLY A 450 23.31 -19.34 -6.80
C GLY A 450 23.11 -20.29 -5.61
N VAL A 451 22.35 -19.89 -4.60
CA VAL A 451 22.03 -20.73 -3.42
C VAL A 451 20.71 -21.46 -3.68
N ASN A 452 20.76 -22.80 -3.72
CA ASN A 452 19.66 -23.71 -4.05
C ASN A 452 18.63 -23.15 -5.07
N PRO A 453 19.08 -22.73 -6.27
CA PRO A 453 18.27 -21.91 -7.15
C PRO A 453 16.98 -22.58 -7.63
N THR A 454 17.00 -23.90 -7.85
CA THR A 454 15.85 -24.66 -8.34
C THR A 454 14.74 -24.74 -7.29
N ASP A 455 15.07 -25.17 -6.06
CA ASP A 455 14.06 -25.37 -5.02
C ASP A 455 13.54 -24.04 -4.50
N TYR A 456 14.41 -23.04 -4.33
CA TYR A 456 14.02 -21.72 -3.84
C TYR A 456 13.08 -21.00 -4.81
N ARG A 457 13.37 -21.01 -6.11
CA ARG A 457 12.45 -20.45 -7.13
C ARG A 457 11.12 -21.19 -7.16
N LYS A 458 11.15 -22.53 -7.12
CA LYS A 458 9.93 -23.36 -7.10
C LYS A 458 9.07 -23.07 -5.88
N TRP A 459 9.70 -22.95 -4.71
CA TRP A 459 9.02 -22.66 -3.46
C TRP A 459 8.46 -21.24 -3.42
N ALA A 460 9.25 -20.23 -3.80
CA ALA A 460 8.77 -18.85 -3.90
C ALA A 460 7.53 -18.73 -4.80
N LYS A 461 7.57 -19.40 -5.96
CA LYS A 461 6.42 -19.46 -6.88
C LYS A 461 5.19 -20.12 -6.25
N SER A 462 5.33 -21.14 -5.42
CA SER A 462 4.17 -21.78 -4.77
C SER A 462 3.54 -20.87 -3.71
N GLN A 463 4.35 -20.13 -2.95
CA GLN A 463 3.83 -19.18 -1.96
C GLN A 463 3.12 -18.00 -2.63
N ILE A 464 3.66 -17.47 -3.73
CA ILE A 464 3.00 -16.41 -4.51
C ILE A 464 1.75 -16.95 -5.23
N GLY A 465 1.79 -18.17 -5.77
CA GLY A 465 0.62 -18.84 -6.34
C GLY A 465 -0.51 -19.02 -5.32
N TYR A 466 -0.18 -19.39 -4.08
CA TYR A 466 -1.15 -19.45 -2.96
C TYR A 466 -1.85 -18.10 -2.76
N ILE A 467 -1.06 -17.01 -2.65
CA ILE A 467 -1.56 -15.63 -2.45
C ILE A 467 -2.48 -15.21 -3.60
N LEU A 468 -2.10 -15.53 -4.85
CA LEU A 468 -2.79 -15.05 -6.04
C LEU A 468 -4.03 -15.89 -6.40
N GLY A 469 -4.08 -17.16 -5.99
CA GLY A 469 -5.34 -17.90 -5.95
C GLY A 469 -5.32 -19.40 -6.20
N ASP A 470 -4.18 -20.07 -6.03
CA ASP A 470 -4.06 -21.53 -6.20
C ASP A 470 -5.06 -22.30 -5.32
N THR A 471 -5.54 -21.68 -4.24
CA THR A 471 -6.44 -22.27 -3.24
C THR A 471 -7.93 -22.02 -3.49
N GLY A 472 -8.28 -21.36 -4.62
CA GLY A 472 -9.65 -21.06 -5.05
C GLY A 472 -10.10 -19.62 -4.81
N ARG A 473 -9.27 -18.78 -4.17
CA ARG A 473 -9.51 -17.34 -4.00
C ARG A 473 -8.21 -16.55 -3.96
N SER A 474 -8.23 -15.29 -4.38
CA SER A 474 -7.11 -14.37 -4.17
C SER A 474 -7.11 -13.82 -2.74
N TYR A 475 -5.94 -13.46 -2.23
CA TYR A 475 -5.74 -12.67 -1.01
C TYR A 475 -5.25 -11.24 -1.30
N VAL A 476 -5.31 -10.82 -2.56
CA VAL A 476 -4.91 -9.47 -3.00
C VAL A 476 -6.17 -8.70 -3.37
N VAL A 477 -6.44 -7.61 -2.65
CA VAL A 477 -7.64 -6.80 -2.83
C VAL A 477 -7.76 -6.34 -4.29
N GLY A 478 -8.93 -6.55 -4.87
CA GLY A 478 -9.23 -6.16 -6.25
C GLY A 478 -8.53 -6.98 -7.34
N PHE A 479 -7.88 -8.12 -7.03
CA PHE A 479 -7.21 -8.98 -8.02
C PHE A 479 -7.76 -10.41 -8.03
N GLY A 480 -7.80 -11.04 -9.21
CA GLY A 480 -8.10 -12.47 -9.34
C GLY A 480 -9.53 -12.86 -8.97
N VAL A 481 -9.69 -14.09 -8.50
CA VAL A 481 -11.01 -14.69 -8.21
C VAL A 481 -11.33 -14.51 -6.73
N ASN A 482 -12.53 -13.97 -6.42
CA ASN A 482 -13.03 -13.80 -5.05
C ASN A 482 -12.01 -13.13 -4.09
N PRO A 483 -11.45 -11.95 -4.44
CA PRO A 483 -10.54 -11.23 -3.56
C PRO A 483 -11.24 -10.74 -2.27
N PRO A 484 -10.47 -10.36 -1.23
CA PRO A 484 -11.01 -9.65 -0.09
C PRO A 484 -11.68 -8.34 -0.50
N THR A 485 -12.75 -8.00 0.22
CA THR A 485 -13.56 -6.78 0.01
C THR A 485 -13.87 -6.03 1.30
N HIS A 486 -13.49 -6.59 2.46
CA HIS A 486 -13.69 -5.99 3.78
C HIS A 486 -12.35 -5.87 4.50
N GLU A 487 -11.29 -5.44 3.82
CA GLU A 487 -10.00 -5.18 4.46
C GLU A 487 -10.13 -4.13 5.58
N HIS A 488 -9.39 -4.33 6.67
CA HIS A 488 -9.36 -3.45 7.85
C HIS A 488 -8.62 -2.15 7.49
N HIS A 489 -9.28 -1.26 6.76
CA HIS A 489 -8.69 -0.04 6.24
C HIS A 489 -9.67 1.14 6.29
N ARG A 490 -9.34 2.17 7.08
CA ARG A 490 -10.23 3.30 7.38
C ARG A 490 -10.66 4.05 6.14
N ALA A 491 -9.71 4.61 5.39
CA ALA A 491 -10.01 5.45 4.22
C ALA A 491 -10.81 4.70 3.16
N ALA A 492 -10.50 3.41 2.92
CA ALA A 492 -11.22 2.61 1.92
C ALA A 492 -12.64 2.23 2.35
N SER A 493 -12.88 2.13 3.66
CA SER A 493 -14.21 1.85 4.22
C SER A 493 -15.16 3.06 4.19
N CYS A 494 -14.64 4.27 3.98
CA CYS A 494 -15.46 5.48 3.91
C CYS A 494 -16.17 5.61 2.57
N PRO A 495 -17.39 6.17 2.51
CA PRO A 495 -18.07 6.44 1.25
C PRO A 495 -17.41 7.61 0.52
N VAL A 496 -17.77 7.83 -0.74
CA VAL A 496 -17.30 8.97 -1.54
C VAL A 496 -17.82 10.29 -0.93
N ILE A 497 -16.97 11.33 -0.88
CA ILE A 497 -17.36 12.69 -0.46
C ILE A 497 -18.49 13.22 -1.39
N PRO A 498 -19.54 13.90 -0.88
CA PRO A 498 -19.64 14.50 0.44
C PRO A 498 -20.44 13.67 1.46
N ALA A 499 -20.64 12.37 1.26
CA ALA A 499 -21.25 11.54 2.31
C ALA A 499 -20.37 11.53 3.57
N THR A 500 -20.95 11.47 4.76
CA THR A 500 -20.15 11.46 5.99
C THR A 500 -19.50 10.10 6.23
N CYS A 501 -18.39 10.07 6.99
CA CYS A 501 -17.72 8.85 7.42
C CYS A 501 -17.46 8.91 8.93
N SER A 502 -17.59 7.76 9.61
CA SER A 502 -17.60 7.67 11.06
C SER A 502 -17.37 6.22 11.52
N HIS A 503 -17.37 6.00 12.84
CA HIS A 503 -16.92 4.73 13.41
C HIS A 503 -17.72 3.50 13.00
N ASP A 504 -19.05 3.59 12.79
CA ASP A 504 -19.81 2.39 12.43
C ASP A 504 -19.45 1.82 11.04
N PHE A 505 -18.68 2.53 10.21
CA PHE A 505 -18.12 1.94 8.98
C PHE A 505 -17.16 0.78 9.26
N LEU A 506 -16.57 0.70 10.46
CA LEU A 506 -15.84 -0.47 10.91
C LEU A 506 -16.74 -1.71 10.92
N ASP A 507 -17.94 -1.60 11.47
CA ASP A 507 -18.85 -2.73 11.71
C ASP A 507 -19.76 -3.09 10.52
N MET A 508 -19.80 -2.24 9.48
CA MET A 508 -20.66 -2.44 8.31
C MET A 508 -20.42 -3.80 7.63
N LYS A 509 -21.51 -4.47 7.24
CA LYS A 509 -21.45 -5.79 6.58
C LYS A 509 -21.32 -5.71 5.06
N TYR A 510 -21.26 -4.50 4.52
CA TYR A 510 -21.03 -4.27 3.10
C TYR A 510 -19.54 -4.18 2.83
N PRO A 511 -19.11 -4.53 1.60
CA PRO A 511 -17.77 -4.25 1.11
C PRO A 511 -17.33 -2.82 1.39
N ASN A 512 -16.02 -2.61 1.48
CA ASN A 512 -15.45 -1.27 1.45
C ASN A 512 -15.93 -0.52 0.20
N PRO A 513 -16.44 0.73 0.32
CA PRO A 513 -16.84 1.54 -0.83
C PRO A 513 -15.75 1.71 -1.86
N HIS A 514 -14.50 1.75 -1.42
CA HIS A 514 -13.32 1.84 -2.27
C HIS A 514 -12.59 0.52 -2.35
N VAL A 515 -12.25 0.11 -3.57
CA VAL A 515 -11.37 -1.05 -3.76
C VAL A 515 -9.93 -0.62 -3.49
N LEU A 516 -9.34 -1.12 -2.41
CA LEU A 516 -7.94 -0.88 -2.06
C LEU A 516 -7.00 -1.75 -2.92
N TYR A 517 -6.97 -1.48 -4.23
CA TYR A 517 -6.26 -2.28 -5.21
C TYR A 517 -4.85 -2.65 -4.78
N GLY A 518 -4.57 -3.96 -4.81
CA GLY A 518 -3.24 -4.53 -4.59
C GLY A 518 -2.85 -4.79 -3.15
N ALA A 519 -3.65 -4.37 -2.17
CA ALA A 519 -3.36 -4.64 -0.77
C ALA A 519 -3.36 -6.15 -0.50
N LEU A 520 -2.25 -6.65 0.07
CA LEU A 520 -2.14 -8.02 0.56
C LEU A 520 -2.70 -8.06 1.98
N VAL A 521 -3.79 -8.80 2.18
CA VAL A 521 -4.35 -8.98 3.52
C VAL A 521 -3.48 -9.90 4.38
N GLY A 522 -3.66 -9.85 5.70
CA GLY A 522 -2.91 -10.65 6.65
C GLY A 522 -2.92 -12.15 6.34
N GLY A 523 -4.07 -12.68 5.94
CA GLY A 523 -4.19 -14.01 5.36
C GLY A 523 -5.03 -15.00 6.16
N PRO A 524 -5.08 -16.26 5.70
CA PRO A 524 -5.86 -17.29 6.37
C PRO A 524 -5.21 -17.72 7.67
N GLY A 525 -5.98 -18.42 8.50
CA GLY A 525 -5.48 -19.17 9.64
C GLY A 525 -4.76 -20.46 9.23
N GLN A 526 -4.32 -21.22 10.23
CA GLN A 526 -3.44 -22.38 10.04
C GLN A 526 -4.07 -23.52 9.22
N ASN A 527 -5.40 -23.56 9.10
CA ASN A 527 -6.13 -24.58 8.34
C ASN A 527 -6.77 -24.00 7.07
N ASP A 528 -6.19 -22.92 6.52
CA ASP A 528 -6.67 -22.23 5.32
C ASP A 528 -8.03 -21.53 5.46
N GLU A 529 -8.53 -21.39 6.70
CA GLU A 529 -9.77 -20.69 6.98
C GLU A 529 -9.59 -19.16 6.93
N TYR A 530 -10.51 -18.48 6.26
CA TYR A 530 -10.46 -17.03 6.09
C TYR A 530 -11.87 -16.48 5.91
N ASP A 531 -12.22 -15.56 6.82
CA ASP A 531 -13.47 -14.82 6.84
C ASP A 531 -13.17 -13.38 6.42
N ASP A 532 -13.80 -12.90 5.34
CA ASP A 532 -13.61 -11.53 4.85
C ASP A 532 -14.42 -10.55 5.71
N VAL A 533 -13.86 -10.18 6.86
CA VAL A 533 -14.54 -9.35 7.87
C VAL A 533 -13.63 -8.22 8.34
N ARG A 534 -14.12 -6.98 8.21
CA ARG A 534 -13.35 -5.77 8.54
C ARG A 534 -12.87 -5.69 9.97
N THR A 535 -13.62 -6.24 10.92
CA THR A 535 -13.23 -6.27 12.34
C THR A 535 -12.22 -7.38 12.67
N ASP A 536 -11.96 -8.33 11.76
CA ASP A 536 -10.89 -9.32 11.89
C ASP A 536 -9.56 -8.73 11.43
N TYR A 537 -8.99 -7.86 12.27
CA TYR A 537 -7.68 -7.24 12.01
C TYR A 537 -6.50 -8.25 12.05
N VAL A 538 -6.72 -9.54 12.30
CA VAL A 538 -5.66 -10.56 12.13
C VAL A 538 -5.57 -10.95 10.66
N ARG A 539 -6.71 -11.28 10.06
CA ARG A 539 -6.78 -11.85 8.71
C ARG A 539 -6.97 -10.79 7.63
N ASN A 540 -7.66 -9.69 7.95
CA ASN A 540 -8.04 -8.63 7.02
C ASN A 540 -7.22 -7.35 7.16
N GLU A 541 -6.24 -7.31 8.05
CA GLU A 541 -5.26 -6.20 8.10
C GLU A 541 -4.45 -6.12 6.80
N VAL A 542 -4.12 -4.90 6.42
CA VAL A 542 -3.25 -4.55 5.29
C VAL A 542 -2.21 -3.55 5.81
N ALA A 543 -0.96 -3.67 5.37
CA ALA A 543 0.11 -2.81 5.84
C ALA A 543 1.24 -2.64 4.81
N LEU A 544 2.02 -1.57 4.94
CA LEU A 544 3.15 -1.25 4.06
C LEU A 544 4.13 -2.42 3.95
N ASP A 545 4.46 -3.04 5.07
CA ASP A 545 5.42 -4.15 5.13
C ASP A 545 4.82 -5.48 4.63
N TYR A 546 3.48 -5.59 4.55
CA TYR A 546 2.81 -6.77 3.99
C TYR A 546 3.04 -6.87 2.48
N ASN A 547 2.97 -5.73 1.80
CA ASN A 547 3.14 -5.67 0.35
C ASN A 547 4.59 -5.67 -0.12
N ALA A 548 5.57 -5.37 0.74
CA ALA A 548 6.91 -5.01 0.30
C ALA A 548 7.68 -6.20 -0.30
N GLY A 549 7.86 -7.27 0.49
CA GLY A 549 8.44 -8.51 -0.02
C GLY A 549 7.55 -9.19 -1.05
N PHE A 550 6.23 -9.08 -0.92
CA PHE A 550 5.29 -9.57 -1.94
C PHE A 550 5.55 -8.96 -3.32
N GLN A 551 5.69 -7.63 -3.42
CA GLN A 551 5.94 -6.96 -4.70
C GLN A 551 7.29 -7.39 -5.29
N GLY A 552 8.34 -7.47 -4.47
CA GLY A 552 9.64 -7.99 -4.90
C GLY A 552 9.58 -9.44 -5.41
N ALA A 553 8.79 -10.29 -4.75
CA ALA A 553 8.60 -11.68 -5.17
C ALA A 553 7.77 -11.81 -6.46
N VAL A 554 6.78 -10.95 -6.67
CA VAL A 554 6.02 -10.87 -7.93
C VAL A 554 6.94 -10.47 -9.08
N ALA A 555 7.74 -9.41 -8.90
CA ALA A 555 8.71 -8.96 -9.89
C ALA A 555 9.73 -10.05 -10.25
N GLY A 556 10.26 -10.76 -9.24
CA GLY A 556 11.22 -11.84 -9.47
C GLY A 556 10.63 -13.07 -10.18
N ASN A 557 9.33 -13.36 -9.99
CA ASN A 557 8.66 -14.42 -10.73
C ASN A 557 8.37 -14.03 -12.19
N GLU A 558 8.12 -12.76 -12.47
CA GLU A 558 7.82 -12.23 -13.82
C GLU A 558 9.00 -12.41 -14.79
N VAL A 559 10.21 -11.99 -14.39
CA VAL A 559 11.42 -12.03 -15.25
C VAL A 559 11.72 -13.43 -15.78
N LYS A 560 11.50 -14.46 -14.97
CA LYS A 560 11.83 -15.83 -15.35
C LYS A 560 10.87 -16.38 -16.42
N PHE A 561 9.61 -15.95 -16.46
CA PHE A 561 8.70 -16.37 -17.54
C PHE A 561 9.03 -15.71 -18.87
N ARG A 562 9.50 -14.46 -18.89
CA ARG A 562 9.97 -13.83 -20.14
C ARG A 562 11.23 -14.49 -20.69
N MET A 563 12.19 -14.86 -19.84
CA MET A 563 13.37 -15.62 -20.29
C MET A 563 13.02 -17.01 -20.85
N TYR A 564 12.16 -17.78 -20.16
CA TYR A 564 11.71 -19.09 -20.66
C TYR A 564 10.82 -18.97 -21.91
N GLY A 565 9.96 -17.94 -21.99
CA GLY A 565 9.09 -17.69 -23.15
C GLY A 565 9.87 -17.31 -24.42
N ILE A 566 10.94 -16.51 -24.28
CA ILE A 566 11.86 -16.20 -25.37
C ILE A 566 12.60 -17.46 -25.83
N LEU A 567 13.09 -18.29 -24.90
CA LEU A 567 13.78 -19.55 -25.21
C LEU A 567 12.85 -20.55 -25.94
N VAL A 568 11.59 -20.64 -25.53
CA VAL A 568 10.60 -21.51 -26.19
C VAL A 568 10.22 -20.99 -27.58
N LYS A 569 10.02 -19.67 -27.76
CA LYS A 569 9.79 -19.07 -29.08
C LYS A 569 10.98 -19.30 -30.02
N LEU A 570 12.20 -19.07 -29.53
CA LEU A 570 13.42 -19.36 -30.30
C LEU A 570 13.58 -20.85 -30.63
N SER A 571 13.11 -21.76 -29.76
CA SER A 571 13.15 -23.21 -30.02
C SER A 571 12.14 -23.69 -31.06
N LEU A 572 11.06 -22.93 -31.30
CA LEU A 572 10.06 -23.24 -32.31
C LEU A 572 10.46 -22.70 -33.70
N ASP A 573 11.31 -21.67 -33.75
CA ASP A 573 11.74 -21.02 -35.00
C ASP A 573 13.11 -21.50 -35.53
N PHE A 574 13.89 -22.29 -34.78
CA PHE A 574 15.25 -22.70 -35.17
C PHE A 574 15.52 -24.21 -35.02
N ASN A 575 16.35 -24.75 -35.92
CA ASN A 575 16.76 -26.17 -35.91
C ASN A 575 17.80 -26.46 -34.79
N GLU A 576 17.86 -27.71 -34.33
CA GLU A 576 18.51 -28.18 -33.08
C GLU A 576 19.96 -27.68 -32.84
N TYR A 577 20.71 -27.41 -33.91
CA TYR A 577 22.08 -26.90 -33.86
C TYR A 577 22.18 -25.44 -33.35
N HIS A 578 21.23 -24.57 -33.72
CA HIS A 578 21.24 -23.16 -33.29
C HIS A 578 20.73 -22.97 -31.87
N ILE A 579 19.93 -23.91 -31.36
CA ILE A 579 19.48 -23.94 -29.96
C ILE A 579 20.66 -24.16 -29.01
N ARG A 580 21.60 -25.06 -29.35
CA ARG A 580 22.81 -25.29 -28.55
C ARG A 580 23.70 -24.05 -28.47
N THR A 581 23.92 -23.37 -29.60
CA THR A 581 24.75 -22.16 -29.62
C THR A 581 24.08 -21.00 -28.89
N ALA A 582 22.74 -20.87 -28.97
CA ALA A 582 22.00 -19.85 -28.21
C ALA A 582 22.00 -20.15 -26.70
N LEU A 583 21.86 -21.41 -26.28
CA LEU A 583 21.97 -21.81 -24.88
C LEU A 583 23.38 -21.59 -24.32
N GLU A 584 24.43 -21.90 -25.10
CA GLU A 584 25.82 -21.60 -24.72
C GLU A 584 26.07 -20.09 -24.65
N TYR A 585 25.46 -19.29 -25.52
CA TYR A 585 25.56 -17.83 -25.50
C TYR A 585 24.81 -17.21 -24.30
N VAL A 586 23.63 -17.74 -23.94
CA VAL A 586 22.84 -17.30 -22.77
C VAL A 586 23.52 -17.71 -21.46
N CYS A 587 24.06 -18.93 -21.36
CA CYS A 587 24.89 -19.34 -20.22
C CYS A 587 26.18 -18.51 -20.12
N SER A 588 26.73 -18.02 -21.24
CA SER A 588 27.88 -17.10 -21.21
C SER A 588 27.50 -15.66 -20.80
N LEU A 589 26.26 -15.23 -21.05
CA LEU A 589 25.71 -13.95 -20.57
C LEU A 589 25.35 -14.00 -19.07
N GLU A 590 25.01 -15.17 -18.53
CA GLU A 590 24.90 -15.39 -17.08
C GLU A 590 26.25 -15.18 -16.37
N VAL A 591 27.38 -15.44 -17.03
CA VAL A 591 28.72 -15.17 -16.46
C VAL A 591 29.09 -13.68 -16.57
N LEU A 592 28.65 -12.98 -17.62
CA LEU A 592 29.00 -11.58 -17.90
C LEU A 592 28.10 -10.55 -17.17
N SER A 593 26.83 -10.84 -16.90
CA SER A 593 25.94 -9.92 -16.16
C SER A 593 26.23 -9.91 -14.65
N VAL A 594 26.72 -11.03 -14.10
CA VAL A 594 27.13 -11.15 -12.68
C VAL A 594 28.42 -10.36 -12.38
N HIS A 595 29.21 -10.02 -13.40
CA HIS A 595 30.45 -9.25 -13.26
C HIS A 595 30.30 -7.72 -13.47
N ASN A 596 29.15 -7.24 -13.95
CA ASN A 596 28.98 -5.83 -14.36
C ASN A 596 28.09 -4.98 -13.44
N PHE A 597 27.66 -5.51 -12.31
CA PHE A 597 27.20 -4.68 -11.18
C PHE A 597 28.20 -4.87 -10.03
N ILE A 598 29.24 -4.03 -10.10
CA ILE A 598 30.33 -3.87 -9.12
C ILE A 598 29.75 -3.44 -7.77
#